data_AF-A0A4X1SMJ6-F1
#
_entry.id   AF-A0A4X1SMJ6-F1
#
_cell.length_a   1.000
_cell.length_b   1.000
_cell.length_c   1.000
_cell.angle_alpha   90.00
_cell.angle_beta   90.00
_cell.angle_gamma   90.00
#
_symmetry.space_group_name_H-M   'P 1'
#
loop_
_entity.id
_entity.type
_entity.pdbx_description
1 polymer ?
#
loop_
_entity_poly.entity_id
_entity_poly.type
_entity_poly.pdbx_seq_one_letter_code
_entity_poly.pdbx_strand_id
1 'polypeptide(L)'
;AVTIGTDMLELDCHITKDEQVVVSHDENLKRSTGVNVNISDLKYCELPPYLGKLDVSFQKACQCEGKDNRIPLLKEVFEAFPNTPINIDIKVNNNLLIKKVSELVKQYRREHITVWGNASYEIVEKCYKENSDIPILFSLQRVLLILGLFFTGLLPFVPIREQFFEIPMPSIILKLKEPHTMSRSQKFLIWLSDM
;
A
#
# COMPACT_ATOMS: atom_id res chain seq x y z
N ALA A 1 7.94 -8.99 10.83
CA ALA A 1 8.47 -7.73 10.26
C ALA A 1 9.20 -6.92 11.33
N VAL A 2 8.51 -6.28 12.27
CA VAL A 2 9.17 -5.41 13.28
C VAL A 2 10.27 -6.12 14.08
N THR A 3 10.03 -7.34 14.58
CA THR A 3 11.04 -8.13 15.33
C THR A 3 12.30 -8.47 14.52
N ILE A 4 12.19 -8.55 13.19
CA ILE A 4 13.34 -8.84 12.31
C ILE A 4 14.03 -7.55 11.80
N GLY A 5 13.68 -6.39 12.36
CA GLY A 5 14.34 -5.11 12.07
C GLY A 5 13.73 -4.32 10.92
N THR A 6 12.48 -4.57 10.53
CA THR A 6 11.78 -3.69 9.56
C THR A 6 11.53 -2.32 10.16
N ASP A 7 11.99 -1.25 9.49
CA ASP A 7 11.86 0.13 9.95
C ASP A 7 10.47 0.74 9.75
N MET A 8 9.71 0.27 8.75
CA MET A 8 8.40 0.80 8.39
C MET A 8 7.46 -0.30 7.92
N LEU A 9 6.20 -0.26 8.35
CA LEU A 9 5.17 -1.15 7.86
C LEU A 9 4.44 -0.51 6.67
N GLU A 10 4.17 -1.29 5.63
CA GLU A 10 3.28 -0.89 4.54
C GLU A 10 1.95 -1.62 4.71
N LEU A 11 0.84 -0.87 4.60
CA LEU A 11 -0.50 -1.37 4.87
C LEU A 11 -1.49 -0.89 3.81
N ASP A 12 -2.25 -1.85 3.31
CA ASP A 12 -3.34 -1.62 2.38
C ASP A 12 -4.66 -1.43 3.13
N CYS A 13 -5.31 -0.29 2.99
CA CYS A 13 -6.53 0.02 3.71
C CYS A 13 -7.78 -0.07 2.82
N HIS A 14 -8.83 -0.66 3.38
CA HIS A 14 -10.20 -0.67 2.86
C HIS A 14 -11.19 -0.26 3.95
N ILE A 15 -12.46 -0.05 3.56
CA ILE A 15 -13.53 0.31 4.49
C ILE A 15 -14.69 -0.66 4.37
N THR A 16 -15.22 -1.09 5.51
CA THR A 16 -16.41 -1.94 5.59
C THR A 16 -17.70 -1.12 5.44
N LYS A 17 -18.83 -1.81 5.29
CA LYS A 17 -20.17 -1.22 5.20
C LYS A 17 -20.56 -0.40 6.44
N ASP A 18 -20.06 -0.78 7.61
CA ASP A 18 -20.21 -0.07 8.89
C ASP A 18 -19.04 0.89 9.20
N GLU A 19 -18.36 1.33 8.14
CA GLU A 19 -17.34 2.38 8.16
C GLU A 19 -16.11 2.07 9.04
N GLN A 20 -15.80 0.79 9.27
CA GLN A 20 -14.58 0.38 9.94
C GLN A 20 -13.44 0.28 8.92
N VAL A 21 -12.30 0.90 9.24
CA VAL A 21 -11.11 0.80 8.40
C VAL A 21 -10.37 -0.50 8.72
N VAL A 22 -10.22 -1.35 7.71
CA VAL A 22 -9.55 -2.64 7.79
C VAL A 22 -8.29 -2.66 6.96
N VAL A 23 -7.33 -3.50 7.35
CA VAL A 23 -6.10 -3.72 6.59
C VAL A 23 -6.22 -5.01 5.78
N SER A 24 -6.22 -4.89 4.46
CA SER A 24 -6.29 -6.00 3.51
C SER A 24 -5.79 -5.56 2.14
N HIS A 25 -5.03 -6.41 1.44
CA HIS A 25 -4.57 -6.06 0.09
C HIS A 25 -5.72 -5.99 -0.92
N ASP A 26 -6.58 -7.00 -0.94
CA ASP A 26 -7.65 -7.10 -1.93
C ASP A 26 -8.96 -6.48 -1.41
N GLU A 27 -9.68 -5.82 -2.31
CA GLU A 27 -11.07 -5.42 -2.09
C GLU A 27 -12.01 -6.63 -2.02
N ASN A 28 -11.80 -7.62 -2.89
CA ASN A 28 -12.58 -8.85 -2.93
C ASN A 28 -11.92 -9.96 -2.11
N LEU A 29 -12.69 -10.59 -1.23
CA LEU A 29 -12.18 -11.56 -0.27
C LEU A 29 -11.95 -12.96 -0.84
N LYS A 30 -12.27 -13.23 -2.12
CA LYS A 30 -12.21 -14.58 -2.69
C LYS A 30 -10.83 -15.22 -2.57
N ARG A 31 -9.76 -14.45 -2.80
CA ARG A 31 -8.38 -14.98 -2.73
C ARG A 31 -7.97 -15.33 -1.31
N SER A 32 -8.37 -14.52 -0.35
CA SER A 32 -7.83 -14.55 1.01
C SER A 32 -8.71 -15.33 1.99
N THR A 33 -10.01 -15.45 1.73
CA THR A 33 -10.99 -16.12 2.61
C THR A 33 -11.78 -17.21 1.88
N GLY A 34 -11.70 -17.28 0.54
CA GLY A 34 -12.51 -18.17 -0.28
C GLY A 34 -13.92 -17.65 -0.59
N VAL A 35 -14.36 -16.55 0.04
CA VAL A 35 -15.70 -15.99 -0.13
C VAL A 35 -15.68 -14.87 -1.18
N ASN A 36 -16.47 -15.02 -2.24
CA ASN A 36 -16.54 -14.02 -3.32
C ASN A 36 -17.47 -12.85 -2.97
N VAL A 37 -16.97 -11.94 -2.14
CA VAL A 37 -17.66 -10.72 -1.69
C VAL A 37 -16.65 -9.60 -1.47
N ASN A 38 -17.05 -8.35 -1.66
CA ASN A 38 -16.18 -7.21 -1.41
C ASN A 38 -16.26 -6.77 0.06
N ILE A 39 -15.17 -6.23 0.58
CA ILE A 39 -15.10 -5.69 1.96
C ILE A 39 -16.18 -4.62 2.19
N SER A 40 -16.42 -3.77 1.19
CA SER A 40 -17.41 -2.68 1.25
C SER A 40 -18.86 -3.16 1.43
N ASP A 41 -19.15 -4.43 1.12
CA ASP A 41 -20.50 -4.98 1.16
C ASP A 41 -20.87 -5.57 2.53
N LEU A 42 -19.88 -5.76 3.41
CA LEU A 42 -20.02 -6.43 4.70
C LEU A 42 -19.75 -5.48 5.86
N LYS A 43 -20.42 -5.70 6.99
CA LYS A 43 -20.00 -5.12 8.28
C LYS A 43 -18.75 -5.82 8.78
N TYR A 44 -17.99 -5.17 9.66
CA TYR A 44 -16.78 -5.77 10.22
C TYR A 44 -17.03 -7.13 10.89
N CYS A 45 -18.12 -7.27 11.64
CA CYS A 45 -18.49 -8.53 12.29
C CYS A 45 -18.92 -9.65 11.32
N GLU A 46 -19.19 -9.32 10.05
CA GLU A 46 -19.57 -10.26 9.01
C GLU A 46 -18.37 -10.71 8.16
N LEU A 47 -17.19 -10.12 8.38
CA LEU A 47 -15.99 -10.46 7.62
C LEU A 47 -15.57 -11.91 7.90
N PRO A 48 -15.41 -12.74 6.85
CA PRO A 48 -14.91 -14.09 7.01
C PRO A 48 -13.44 -14.08 7.43
N PRO A 49 -12.99 -15.09 8.21
CA PRO A 49 -11.58 -15.23 8.52
C PRO A 49 -10.77 -15.59 7.27
N TYR A 50 -9.49 -15.21 7.29
CA TYR A 50 -8.49 -15.66 6.33
C TYR A 50 -8.37 -17.20 6.32
N LEU A 51 -8.00 -17.72 5.15
CA LEU A 51 -7.60 -19.11 5.00
C LEU A 51 -6.36 -19.40 5.84
N GLY A 52 -6.29 -20.59 6.44
CA GLY A 52 -5.15 -20.99 7.28
C GLY A 52 -3.83 -21.12 6.51
N LYS A 53 -3.90 -21.24 5.18
CA LYS A 53 -2.76 -21.20 4.26
C LYS A 53 -3.06 -20.17 3.17
N LEU A 54 -2.16 -19.21 3.01
CA LEU A 54 -2.25 -18.18 1.97
C LEU A 54 -1.03 -18.24 1.06
N ASP A 55 -1.26 -18.19 -0.24
CA ASP A 55 -0.18 -18.10 -1.22
C ASP A 55 0.50 -16.73 -1.15
N VAL A 56 1.82 -16.73 -1.12
CA VAL A 56 2.63 -15.51 -1.14
C VAL A 56 2.71 -14.98 -2.57
N SER A 57 2.10 -13.83 -2.82
CA SER A 57 1.98 -13.24 -4.16
C SER A 57 3.33 -12.95 -4.84
N PHE A 58 4.38 -12.71 -4.06
CA PHE A 58 5.71 -12.35 -4.54
C PHE A 58 6.74 -13.51 -4.48
N GLN A 59 6.32 -14.72 -4.09
CA GLN A 59 7.19 -15.89 -4.05
C GLN A 59 6.44 -17.16 -4.50
N LYS A 60 6.87 -17.76 -5.61
CA LYS A 60 6.23 -18.95 -6.18
C LYS A 60 6.28 -20.13 -5.21
N ALA A 61 5.16 -20.85 -5.10
CA ALA A 61 5.02 -22.05 -4.25
C ALA A 61 5.38 -21.82 -2.78
N CYS A 62 5.25 -20.59 -2.30
CA CYS A 62 5.42 -20.24 -0.90
C CYS A 62 4.04 -19.99 -0.29
N GLN A 63 3.76 -20.64 0.83
CA GLN A 63 2.54 -20.46 1.60
C GLN A 63 2.88 -19.96 3.00
N CYS A 64 2.10 -19.00 3.47
CA CYS A 64 2.16 -18.52 4.84
C CYS A 64 1.04 -19.14 5.66
N GLU A 65 1.37 -19.47 6.91
CA GLU A 65 0.42 -19.97 7.91
C GLU A 65 0.41 -19.03 9.11
N GLY A 66 -0.78 -18.80 9.66
CA GLY A 66 -0.99 -17.92 10.81
C GLY A 66 -2.03 -18.49 11.75
N LYS A 67 -1.88 -18.22 13.05
CA LYS A 67 -2.86 -18.60 14.08
C LYS A 67 -4.00 -17.59 14.17
N ASP A 68 -3.70 -16.30 14.00
CA ASP A 68 -4.72 -15.27 13.87
C ASP A 68 -5.13 -15.18 12.41
N ASN A 69 -6.43 -15.34 12.18
CA ASN A 69 -7.05 -15.34 10.87
C ASN A 69 -8.08 -14.22 10.71
N ARG A 70 -8.19 -13.28 11.67
CA ARG A 70 -9.06 -12.13 11.48
C ARG A 70 -8.42 -11.10 10.56
N ILE A 71 -9.27 -10.37 9.84
CA ILE A 71 -8.86 -9.16 9.14
C ILE A 71 -8.67 -8.06 10.19
N PRO A 72 -7.46 -7.51 10.37
CA PRO A 72 -7.19 -6.54 11.41
C PRO A 72 -7.80 -5.18 11.09
N LEU A 73 -8.24 -4.47 12.13
CA LEU A 73 -8.61 -3.07 12.03
C LEU A 73 -7.37 -2.19 12.05
N LEU A 74 -7.37 -1.10 11.30
CA LEU A 74 -6.24 -0.16 11.30
C LEU A 74 -5.94 0.38 12.71
N LYS A 75 -6.98 0.61 13.52
CA LYS A 75 -6.84 1.04 14.91
C LYS A 75 -6.07 0.02 15.77
N GLU A 76 -6.32 -1.28 15.58
CA GLU A 76 -5.61 -2.35 16.30
C GLU A 76 -4.12 -2.36 15.90
N VAL A 77 -3.82 -2.08 14.63
CA VAL A 77 -2.44 -1.95 14.14
C VAL A 77 -1.74 -0.74 14.77
N PHE A 78 -2.42 0.41 14.88
CA PHE A 78 -1.88 1.59 15.55
C PHE A 78 -1.61 1.36 17.04
N GLU A 79 -2.49 0.61 17.72
CA GLU A 79 -2.31 0.23 19.13
C GLU A 79 -1.14 -0.75 19.33
N ALA A 80 -0.99 -1.72 18.43
CA ALA A 80 0.10 -2.70 18.49
C ALA A 80 1.46 -2.09 18.13
N PHE A 81 1.49 -1.08 17.25
CA PHE A 81 2.70 -0.45 16.73
C PHE A 81 2.66 1.08 16.86
N PRO A 82 2.69 1.61 18.09
CA PRO A 82 2.52 3.05 18.34
C PRO A 82 3.71 3.87 17.86
N ASN A 83 4.91 3.29 17.84
CA ASN A 83 6.16 3.99 17.50
C ASN A 83 6.75 3.53 16.15
N THR A 84 6.11 2.60 15.45
CA THR A 84 6.58 2.12 14.15
C THR A 84 6.01 3.03 13.06
N PRO A 85 6.85 3.60 12.18
CA PRO A 85 6.37 4.28 10.97
C PRO A 85 5.46 3.38 10.13
N ILE A 86 4.42 3.97 9.56
CA ILE A 86 3.46 3.25 8.72
C ILE A 86 3.22 4.02 7.42
N ASN A 87 3.41 3.33 6.30
CA ASN A 87 2.99 3.76 4.99
C ASN A 87 1.60 3.18 4.68
N ILE A 88 0.62 4.05 4.46
CA ILE A 88 -0.77 3.64 4.23
C ILE A 88 -1.13 3.84 2.77
N ASP A 89 -1.49 2.74 2.10
CA ASP A 89 -2.04 2.77 0.76
C ASP A 89 -3.57 2.70 0.78
N ILE A 90 -4.21 3.69 0.13
CA ILE A 90 -5.66 3.75 -0.07
C ILE A 90 -6.01 3.03 -1.37
N LYS A 91 -6.34 1.74 -1.28
CA LYS A 91 -6.53 0.88 -2.46
C LYS A 91 -7.72 1.26 -3.34
N VAL A 92 -8.74 1.92 -2.77
CA VAL A 92 -9.95 2.33 -3.48
C VAL A 92 -10.12 3.83 -3.38
N ASN A 93 -10.37 4.49 -4.52
CA ASN A 93 -10.59 5.93 -4.60
C ASN A 93 -11.91 6.33 -3.91
N ASN A 94 -11.88 6.43 -2.58
CA ASN A 94 -13.05 6.62 -1.73
C ASN A 94 -12.76 7.70 -0.67
N ASN A 95 -13.46 8.84 -0.79
CA ASN A 95 -13.29 9.97 0.12
C ASN A 95 -13.62 9.63 1.58
N LEU A 96 -14.59 8.74 1.83
CA LEU A 96 -14.94 8.33 3.18
C LEU A 96 -13.81 7.53 3.83
N LEU A 97 -13.19 6.62 3.08
CA LEU A 97 -12.03 5.87 3.54
C LEU A 97 -10.86 6.81 3.87
N ILE A 98 -10.53 7.73 2.97
CA ILE A 98 -9.46 8.73 3.19
C ILE A 98 -9.72 9.53 4.49
N LYS A 99 -10.95 10.02 4.65
CA LYS A 99 -11.36 10.76 5.84
C LYS A 99 -11.25 9.92 7.11
N LYS A 100 -11.74 8.68 7.12
CA LYS A 100 -11.68 7.79 8.30
C LYS A 100 -10.25 7.43 8.68
N VAL A 101 -9.36 7.23 7.71
CA VAL A 101 -7.94 7.02 7.97
C VAL A 101 -7.32 8.28 8.56
N SER A 102 -7.59 9.45 8.00
CA SER A 102 -7.12 10.74 8.52
C SER A 102 -7.59 10.97 9.97
N GLU A 103 -8.85 10.68 10.28
CA GLU A 103 -9.41 10.73 11.63
C GLU A 103 -8.68 9.80 12.60
N LEU A 104 -8.40 8.55 12.20
CA LEU A 104 -7.63 7.61 13.01
C LEU A 104 -6.18 8.10 13.22
N VAL A 105 -5.51 8.58 12.18
CA VAL A 105 -4.14 9.09 12.29
C VAL A 105 -4.08 10.26 13.29
N LYS A 106 -5.05 11.18 13.23
CA LYS A 106 -5.20 12.30 14.18
C LYS A 106 -5.50 11.82 15.60
N GLN A 107 -6.42 10.86 15.74
CA GLN A 107 -6.81 10.29 17.04
C GLN A 107 -5.60 9.68 17.77
N TYR A 108 -4.73 8.99 17.04
CA TYR A 108 -3.51 8.38 17.58
C TYR A 108 -2.29 9.32 17.56
N ARG A 109 -2.45 10.58 17.13
CA ARG A 109 -1.40 11.62 17.06
C ARG A 109 -0.13 11.17 16.32
N ARG A 110 -0.32 10.49 15.20
CA ARG A 110 0.76 9.79 14.47
C ARG A 110 1.03 10.34 13.08
N GLU A 111 0.58 11.56 12.78
CA GLU A 111 0.78 12.27 11.51
C GLU A 111 2.27 12.27 11.11
N HIS A 112 3.15 12.55 12.08
CA HIS A 112 4.61 12.63 11.91
C HIS A 112 5.32 11.29 11.63
N ILE A 113 4.64 10.16 11.80
CA ILE A 113 5.16 8.79 11.55
C ILE A 113 4.22 7.98 10.66
N THR A 114 3.43 8.68 9.84
CA THR A 114 2.52 8.06 8.87
C THR A 114 2.76 8.69 7.51
N VAL A 115 2.65 7.91 6.44
CA VAL A 115 2.85 8.37 5.06
C VAL A 115 1.63 7.96 4.23
N TRP A 116 1.19 8.81 3.32
CA TRP A 116 0.25 8.45 2.27
C TRP A 116 1.00 7.80 1.10
N GLY A 117 0.87 6.48 0.95
CA GLY A 117 1.68 5.62 0.07
C GLY A 117 1.10 5.29 -1.29
N ASN A 118 0.21 6.11 -1.84
CA ASN A 118 -0.53 5.72 -3.05
C ASN A 118 0.19 6.13 -4.36
N ALA A 119 0.19 5.25 -5.37
CA ALA A 119 0.80 5.53 -6.68
C ALA A 119 -0.10 6.37 -7.63
N SER A 120 -1.41 6.44 -7.39
CA SER A 120 -2.37 7.22 -8.16
C SER A 120 -2.37 8.68 -7.73
N TYR A 121 -2.02 9.57 -8.66
CA TYR A 121 -2.01 11.01 -8.41
C TYR A 121 -3.35 11.55 -7.89
N GLU A 122 -4.48 11.03 -8.41
CA GLU A 122 -5.81 11.48 -7.97
C GLU A 122 -6.06 11.16 -6.49
N ILE A 123 -5.67 9.97 -6.04
CA ILE A 123 -5.84 9.54 -4.66
C ILE A 123 -4.88 10.31 -3.75
N VAL A 124 -3.61 10.46 -4.15
CA VAL A 124 -2.61 11.25 -3.42
C VAL A 124 -3.10 12.69 -3.21
N GLU A 125 -3.63 13.32 -4.24
CA GLU A 125 -4.13 14.70 -4.16
C GLU A 125 -5.33 14.81 -3.20
N LYS A 126 -6.22 13.81 -3.17
CA LYS A 126 -7.33 13.75 -2.20
C LYS A 126 -6.83 13.54 -0.77
N CYS A 127 -5.85 12.66 -0.57
CA CYS A 127 -5.23 12.40 0.73
C CYS A 127 -4.54 13.65 1.27
N TYR A 128 -3.75 14.33 0.43
CA TYR A 128 -3.08 15.58 0.79
C TYR A 128 -4.06 16.69 1.15
N LYS A 129 -5.18 16.80 0.42
CA LYS A 129 -6.25 17.76 0.74
C LYS A 129 -6.96 17.46 2.04
N GLU A 130 -7.18 16.18 2.36
CA GLU A 130 -7.82 15.76 3.61
C GLU A 130 -6.92 16.02 4.82
N ASN A 131 -5.61 15.74 4.68
CA ASN A 131 -4.64 15.98 5.74
C ASN A 131 -3.24 16.21 5.17
N SER A 132 -2.84 17.49 5.08
CA SER A 132 -1.54 17.93 4.58
C SER A 132 -0.41 17.78 5.60
N ASP A 133 -0.72 17.48 6.87
CA ASP A 133 0.30 17.24 7.91
C ASP A 133 0.91 15.84 7.77
N ILE A 134 0.25 14.94 7.01
CA ILE A 134 0.76 13.61 6.68
C ILE A 134 1.57 13.73 5.37
N PRO A 135 2.86 13.36 5.38
CA PRO A 135 3.69 13.37 4.17
C PRO A 135 3.14 12.45 3.08
N ILE A 136 3.35 12.84 1.82
CA ILE A 136 2.93 12.09 0.64
C ILE A 136 4.11 11.50 -0.12
N LEU A 137 3.83 10.41 -0.83
CA LEU A 137 4.75 9.74 -1.72
C LEU A 137 4.65 10.26 -3.17
N PHE A 138 5.74 10.15 -3.93
CA PHE A 138 5.72 10.41 -5.37
C PHE A 138 4.80 9.45 -6.13
N SER A 139 3.69 9.97 -6.66
CA SER A 139 2.88 9.24 -7.63
C SER A 139 3.67 9.01 -8.94
N LEU A 140 3.31 7.99 -9.71
CA LEU A 140 4.02 7.66 -10.96
C LEU A 140 4.04 8.84 -11.94
N GLN A 141 2.93 9.59 -12.02
CA GLN A 141 2.84 10.79 -12.85
C GLN A 141 3.83 11.87 -12.42
N ARG A 142 4.02 12.06 -11.11
CA ARG A 142 4.96 13.04 -10.55
C ARG A 142 6.41 12.62 -10.76
N VAL A 143 6.73 11.32 -10.66
CA VAL A 143 8.04 10.78 -11.02
C VAL A 143 8.40 11.11 -12.47
N LEU A 144 7.51 10.80 -13.42
CA LEU A 144 7.74 11.07 -14.84
C LEU A 144 7.89 12.57 -15.13
N LEU A 145 7.09 13.41 -14.49
CA LEU A 145 7.20 14.87 -14.60
C LEU A 145 8.57 15.37 -14.11
N ILE A 146 9.02 14.92 -12.93
CA ILE A 146 10.31 15.34 -12.35
C ILE A 146 11.48 14.91 -13.23
N LEU A 147 11.45 13.68 -13.77
CA LEU A 147 12.46 13.23 -14.72
C LEU A 147 12.48 14.10 -15.97
N GLY A 148 11.32 14.43 -16.55
CA GLY A 148 11.23 15.33 -17.71
C GLY A 148 11.77 16.74 -17.40
N LEU A 149 11.43 17.29 -16.24
CA LEU A 149 11.92 18.59 -15.77
C LEU A 149 13.43 18.59 -15.52
N PHE A 150 13.97 17.48 -15.01
CA PHE A 150 15.40 17.30 -14.81
C PHE A 150 16.15 17.35 -16.15
N PHE A 151 15.72 16.57 -17.15
CA PHE A 151 16.37 16.54 -18.47
C PHE A 151 16.22 17.85 -19.26
N THR A 152 15.18 18.62 -19.01
CA THR A 152 14.96 19.93 -19.65
C THR A 152 15.62 21.09 -18.90
N GLY A 153 16.16 20.86 -17.70
CA GLY A 153 16.74 21.90 -16.85
C GLY A 153 15.70 22.80 -16.16
N LEU A 154 14.41 22.43 -16.21
CA LEU A 154 13.31 23.20 -15.64
C LEU A 154 12.95 22.81 -14.21
N LEU A 155 13.58 21.76 -13.67
CA LEU A 155 13.32 21.26 -12.31
C LEU A 155 13.37 22.34 -11.21
N PRO A 156 14.31 23.31 -11.21
CA PRO A 156 14.35 24.34 -10.19
C PRO A 156 13.10 25.24 -10.11
N PHE A 157 12.26 25.24 -11.15
CA PHE A 157 11.07 26.10 -11.22
C PHE A 157 9.79 25.42 -10.76
N VAL A 158 9.83 24.12 -10.41
CA VAL A 158 8.64 23.36 -10.02
C VAL A 158 8.77 22.88 -8.57
N PRO A 159 7.82 23.22 -7.68
CA PRO A 159 7.88 22.78 -6.30
C PRO A 159 7.66 21.26 -6.19
N ILE A 160 8.53 20.64 -5.38
CA ILE A 160 8.42 19.24 -4.96
C ILE A 160 7.82 19.24 -3.57
N ARG A 161 6.64 18.64 -3.43
CA ARG A 161 5.91 18.57 -2.15
C ARG A 161 6.08 17.21 -1.49
N GLU A 162 6.38 16.21 -2.30
CA GLU A 162 6.54 14.83 -1.89
C GLU A 162 7.82 14.65 -1.08
N GLN A 163 7.72 13.85 -0.02
CA GLN A 163 8.81 13.65 0.94
C GLN A 163 9.33 12.21 0.91
N PHE A 164 8.56 11.29 0.34
CA PHE A 164 8.89 9.88 0.25
C PHE A 164 8.91 9.42 -1.20
N PHE A 165 9.86 8.54 -1.51
CA PHE A 165 9.99 7.92 -2.82
C PHE A 165 10.10 6.41 -2.66
N GLU A 166 9.17 5.67 -3.26
CA GLU A 166 9.25 4.22 -3.37
C GLU A 166 9.81 3.81 -4.71
N ILE A 167 10.84 2.98 -4.65
CA ILE A 167 11.43 2.36 -5.83
C ILE A 167 10.78 1.00 -5.99
N PRO A 168 9.93 0.79 -7.01
CA PRO A 168 9.46 -0.56 -7.30
C PRO A 168 10.67 -1.43 -7.58
N MET A 169 10.62 -2.72 -7.21
CA MET A 169 11.65 -3.71 -7.56
C MET A 169 11.15 -4.66 -8.66
N PRO A 170 11.21 -4.26 -9.94
CA PRO A 170 10.86 -5.12 -11.07
C PRO A 170 11.58 -6.47 -11.09
N SER A 171 12.79 -6.63 -10.53
CA SER A 171 13.47 -7.93 -10.45
C SER A 171 12.68 -9.00 -9.71
N ILE A 172 11.74 -8.62 -8.83
CA ILE A 172 10.81 -9.56 -8.20
C ILE A 172 9.92 -10.22 -9.27
N ILE A 173 9.55 -9.51 -10.34
CA ILE A 173 8.78 -10.06 -11.47
C ILE A 173 9.56 -11.18 -12.18
N LEU A 174 10.90 -11.06 -12.27
CA LEU A 174 11.75 -12.12 -12.83
C LEU A 174 11.76 -13.38 -11.96
N LYS A 175 11.60 -13.24 -10.63
CA LYS A 175 11.48 -14.38 -9.71
C LYS A 175 10.08 -15.02 -9.74
N LEU A 176 9.07 -14.27 -10.16
CA LEU A 176 7.67 -14.69 -10.18
C LEU A 176 7.22 -15.36 -11.48
N LYS A 177 7.66 -14.86 -12.65
CA LYS A 177 7.35 -15.47 -13.95
C LYS A 177 8.26 -16.65 -14.24
N GLU A 178 7.74 -17.68 -14.89
CA GLU A 178 8.59 -18.77 -15.37
C GLU A 178 9.63 -18.24 -16.35
N PRO A 179 10.94 -18.38 -16.08
CA PRO A 179 11.98 -17.79 -16.91
C PRO A 179 11.99 -18.33 -18.35
N HIS A 180 11.28 -19.42 -18.63
CA HIS A 180 11.11 -19.99 -19.97
C HIS A 180 10.07 -19.25 -20.84
N THR A 181 9.21 -18.43 -20.23
CA THR A 181 8.17 -17.66 -20.94
C THR A 181 8.62 -16.27 -21.36
N MET A 182 9.82 -15.84 -20.95
CA MET A 182 10.32 -14.48 -21.13
C MET A 182 11.47 -14.41 -22.12
N SER A 183 11.40 -13.48 -23.06
CA SER A 183 12.48 -13.25 -24.02
C SER A 183 13.74 -12.72 -23.32
N ARG A 184 14.91 -12.90 -23.94
CA ARG A 184 16.17 -12.33 -23.43
C ARG A 184 16.12 -10.81 -23.31
N SER A 185 15.41 -10.12 -24.22
CA SER A 185 15.22 -8.66 -24.18
C SER A 185 14.36 -8.22 -23.00
N GLN A 186 13.30 -8.95 -22.67
CA GLN A 186 12.46 -8.67 -21.49
C GLN A 186 13.23 -8.84 -20.19
N LYS A 187 14.06 -9.90 -20.09
CA LYS A 187 14.91 -10.12 -18.92
C LYS A 187 15.95 -9.00 -18.74
N PHE A 188 16.54 -8.54 -19.84
CA PHE A 188 17.51 -7.45 -19.82
C PHE A 188 16.85 -6.11 -19.44
N LEU A 189 15.66 -5.81 -19.97
CA LEU A 189 14.89 -4.61 -19.60
C LEU A 189 14.51 -4.59 -18.11
N ILE A 190 14.09 -5.72 -17.56
CA ILE A 190 13.73 -5.81 -16.13
C ILE A 190 14.97 -5.73 -15.24
N TRP A 191 16.11 -6.26 -15.68
CA TRP A 191 17.36 -6.10 -14.96
C TRP A 191 17.86 -4.64 -14.99
N LEU A 192 17.72 -3.94 -16.12
CA LEU A 192 18.03 -2.52 -16.27
C LEU A 192 17.13 -1.63 -15.42
N SER A 193 15.86 -2.00 -15.20
CA SER A 193 14.94 -1.19 -14.41
C SER A 193 15.21 -1.22 -12.90
N ASP A 194 16.06 -2.13 -12.44
CA ASP A 194 16.49 -2.25 -11.04
C ASP A 194 17.89 -1.65 -10.80
N MET A 195 18.61 -1.23 -11.86
CA MET A 195 19.95 -0.62 -11.82
C MET A 195 19.91 0.90 -11.67
#